data_AF-A0A4Y2Q3A0-F1
#
_entry.id   AF-A0A4Y2Q3A0-F1
#
_cell.length_a   1.000
_cell.length_b   1.000
_cell.length_c   1.000
_cell.angle_alpha   90.00
_cell.angle_beta   90.00
_cell.angle_gamma   90.00
#
_symmetry.space_group_name_H-M   'P 1'
#
loop_
_entity.id
_entity.type
_entity.pdbx_description
1 polymer ?
#
loop_
_entity_poly.entity_id
_entity_poly.type
_entity_poly.pdbx_seq_one_letter_code
_entity_poly.pdbx_strand_id
1 'polypeptide(L)'
;MTEAMLTSSPDQIRNLFAIILTTCNPSNPRFLWDKFRESMSEDILARLCQNNVTYDIQFSSETFNEVLIILESKCMSICSKTLSQLGLQSPERNLDITNNADLLREKNYNTAELGKFVESNKPLLTDDQRMAYDHIMECINKENGVSFS
;
A
#
# COMPACT_ATOMS: atom_id res chain seq x y z
N MET A 1 -28.34 14.09 24.30
CA MET A 1 -28.89 13.94 22.94
C MET A 1 -27.78 14.42 22.03
N THR A 2 -26.96 13.49 21.56
CA THR A 2 -25.76 13.80 20.77
C THR A 2 -25.76 12.82 19.62
N GLU A 3 -25.96 13.37 18.43
CA GLU A 3 -26.13 12.67 17.17
C GLU A 3 -24.80 12.01 16.77
N ALA A 4 -24.43 10.89 17.39
CA ALA A 4 -23.43 9.96 16.88
C ALA A 4 -24.06 9.06 15.80
N MET A 5 -24.76 9.70 14.86
CA MET A 5 -25.68 9.06 13.93
C MET A 5 -24.92 8.72 12.64
N LEU A 6 -24.51 7.45 12.53
CA LEU A 6 -24.32 6.76 11.26
C LEU A 6 -23.27 7.33 10.29
N THR A 7 -22.07 7.72 10.74
CA THR A 7 -20.94 7.81 9.81
C THR A 7 -20.49 6.38 9.47
N SER A 8 -20.96 5.81 8.37
CA SER A 8 -20.37 4.57 7.84
C SER A 8 -18.86 4.76 7.72
N SER A 9 -18.07 3.76 8.14
CA SER A 9 -16.61 3.86 8.02
C SER A 9 -16.23 4.13 6.56
N PRO A 10 -15.23 4.97 6.25
CA PRO A 10 -14.78 5.22 4.89
C PRO A 10 -14.50 3.94 4.09
N ASP A 11 -14.07 2.84 4.74
CA ASP A 11 -13.94 1.53 4.08
C ASP A 11 -15.29 0.92 3.66
N GLN A 12 -16.33 1.03 4.49
CA GLN A 12 -17.68 0.56 4.14
C GLN A 12 -18.25 1.34 2.96
N ILE A 13 -18.01 2.65 2.90
CA ILE A 13 -18.40 3.49 1.76
C ILE A 13 -17.67 3.02 0.49
N ARG A 14 -16.35 2.77 0.57
CA ARG A 14 -15.57 2.22 -0.55
C ARG A 14 -16.07 0.85 -1.01
N ASN A 15 -16.44 -0.04 -0.09
CA ASN A 15 -17.01 -1.35 -0.41
C ASN A 15 -18.35 -1.23 -1.15
N LEU A 16 -19.26 -0.40 -0.62
CA LEU A 16 -20.55 -0.16 -1.25
C LEU A 16 -20.39 0.47 -2.63
N PHE A 17 -19.49 1.44 -2.76
CA PHE A 17 -19.17 2.08 -4.04
C PHE A 17 -18.67 1.05 -5.07
N ALA A 18 -17.73 0.17 -4.68
CA ALA A 18 -17.22 -0.88 -5.56
C ALA A 18 -18.32 -1.86 -6.00
N ILE A 19 -19.23 -2.26 -5.09
CA ILE A 19 -20.38 -3.11 -5.43
C ILE A 19 -21.29 -2.40 -6.43
N ILE A 20 -21.66 -1.15 -6.19
CA ILE A 20 -22.52 -0.37 -7.11
C ILE A 20 -21.86 -0.24 -8.48
N LEU A 21 -20.57 0.10 -8.50
CA LEU A 21 -19.82 0.27 -9.74
C LEU A 21 -19.77 -1.02 -10.58
N THR A 22 -19.61 -2.17 -9.92
CA THR A 22 -19.43 -3.46 -10.59
C THR A 22 -20.74 -4.17 -10.93
N THR A 23 -21.79 -4.01 -10.10
CA THR A 23 -23.05 -4.74 -10.24
C THR A 23 -24.18 -3.91 -10.83
N CYS A 24 -24.22 -2.61 -10.56
CA CYS A 24 -25.31 -1.73 -11.01
C CYS A 24 -24.98 -0.96 -12.29
N ASN A 25 -23.72 -1.00 -12.75
CA ASN A 25 -23.22 -0.33 -13.96
C ASN A 25 -23.79 1.11 -14.10
N PRO A 26 -23.48 2.01 -13.16
CA PRO A 26 -24.09 3.32 -13.08
C PRO A 26 -23.88 4.12 -14.37
N SER A 27 -24.90 4.88 -14.80
CA SER A 27 -24.84 5.67 -16.03
C SER A 27 -23.78 6.79 -16.01
N ASN A 28 -23.39 7.25 -14.80
CA ASN A 28 -22.34 8.23 -14.63
C ASN A 28 -21.47 7.92 -13.38
N PRO A 29 -20.46 7.04 -13.52
CA PRO A 29 -19.59 6.66 -12.41
C PRO A 29 -18.69 7.82 -11.94
N ARG A 30 -18.36 8.78 -12.82
CA ARG A 30 -17.59 9.98 -12.47
C ARG A 30 -18.35 10.92 -11.54
N PHE A 31 -19.62 11.16 -11.81
CA PHE A 31 -20.46 11.97 -10.92
C PHE A 31 -20.58 11.34 -9.53
N LEU A 32 -20.72 10.01 -9.47
CA LEU A 32 -20.77 9.29 -8.21
C LEU A 32 -19.45 9.41 -7.45
N TRP A 33 -18.32 9.29 -8.15
CA TRP A 33 -16.99 9.51 -7.59
C TRP A 33 -16.85 10.91 -6.99
N ASP A 34 -17.17 11.97 -7.73
CA ASP A 34 -17.01 13.34 -7.24
C ASP A 34 -17.88 13.64 -6.01
N LYS A 35 -19.04 12.99 -5.90
CA LYS A 35 -19.93 13.15 -4.75
C LYS A 35 -19.41 12.47 -3.48
N PHE A 36 -18.70 11.34 -3.60
CA PHE A 36 -18.35 10.49 -2.46
C PHE A 36 -16.84 10.41 -2.18
N ARG A 37 -15.99 10.96 -3.05
CA ARG A 37 -14.52 10.89 -2.92
C ARG A 37 -14.01 11.42 -1.59
N GLU A 38 -14.60 12.51 -1.07
CA GLU A 38 -14.21 13.10 0.22
C GLU A 38 -14.53 12.15 1.37
N SER A 39 -15.78 11.67 1.45
CA SER A 39 -16.19 10.70 2.48
C SER A 39 -15.42 9.37 2.42
N MET A 40 -15.00 8.94 1.23
CA MET A 40 -14.16 7.74 1.06
C MET A 40 -12.69 7.95 1.47
N SER A 41 -12.27 9.21 1.64
CA SER A 41 -10.88 9.60 1.94
C SER A 41 -10.67 10.13 3.36
N GLU A 42 -11.72 10.23 4.17
CA GLU A 42 -11.65 10.79 5.53
C GLU A 42 -10.63 10.06 6.43
N ASP A 43 -10.53 8.73 6.34
CA ASP A 43 -9.58 7.94 7.13
C ASP A 43 -8.13 8.15 6.68
N ILE A 44 -7.91 8.34 5.38
CA ILE A 44 -6.60 8.65 4.81
C ILE A 44 -6.15 10.04 5.27
N LEU A 45 -7.04 11.03 5.20
CA LEU A 45 -6.78 12.37 5.71
C LEU A 45 -6.46 12.34 7.21
N ALA A 46 -7.27 11.62 8.01
CA ALA A 46 -7.04 11.48 9.45
C ALA A 46 -5.67 10.85 9.77
N ARG A 47 -5.24 9.85 8.98
CA ARG A 47 -3.91 9.24 9.10
C ARG A 47 -2.79 10.23 8.77
N LEU A 48 -2.95 11.04 7.73
CA LEU A 48 -1.96 12.05 7.36
C LEU A 48 -1.84 13.16 8.42
N CYS A 49 -2.97 13.60 9.00
CA CYS A 49 -3.00 14.58 10.08
C CYS A 49 -2.31 14.08 11.35
N GLN A 50 -2.46 12.81 11.70
CA GLN A 50 -1.78 12.24 12.87
C GLN A 50 -0.25 12.20 12.72
N ASN A 51 0.26 12.11 11.48
CA ASN A 51 1.68 12.05 11.20
C ASN A 51 2.35 13.42 11.03
N ASN A 52 1.59 14.49 10.77
CA ASN A 52 2.12 15.83 10.51
C ASN A 52 1.43 16.88 11.40
N VAL A 53 2.11 17.28 12.48
CA VAL A 53 1.57 18.15 13.55
C VAL A 53 1.43 19.63 13.13
N THR A 54 1.93 20.04 11.96
CA THR A 54 2.20 21.46 11.67
C THR A 54 1.59 22.04 10.39
N TYR A 55 0.97 21.24 9.52
CA TYR A 55 0.37 21.73 8.28
C TYR A 55 -1.15 21.53 8.28
N ASP A 56 -1.88 22.50 7.73
CA ASP A 56 -3.30 22.37 7.38
C ASP A 56 -3.42 21.35 6.23
N ILE A 57 -3.58 20.06 6.58
CA ILE A 57 -3.68 18.98 5.59
C ILE A 57 -5.10 18.98 5.04
N GLN A 58 -5.23 19.45 3.80
CA GLN A 58 -6.45 19.40 3.03
C GLN A 58 -6.48 18.18 2.11
N PHE A 59 -7.66 17.83 1.59
CA PHE A 59 -7.80 16.79 0.57
C PHE A 59 -6.95 17.15 -0.65
N SER A 60 -5.90 16.38 -0.89
CA SER A 60 -5.01 16.56 -2.03
C SER A 60 -5.34 15.56 -3.14
N SER A 61 -4.85 15.82 -4.35
CA SER A 61 -4.91 14.86 -5.45
C SER A 61 -4.32 13.49 -5.06
N GLU A 62 -3.30 13.48 -4.19
CA GLU A 62 -2.68 12.26 -3.67
C GLU A 62 -3.62 11.47 -2.76
N THR A 63 -4.38 12.14 -1.90
CA THR A 63 -5.40 11.49 -1.05
C THR A 63 -6.47 10.79 -1.90
N PHE A 64 -6.96 11.48 -2.93
CA PHE A 64 -7.95 10.91 -3.85
C PHE A 64 -7.37 9.77 -4.69
N ASN A 65 -6.10 9.88 -5.08
CA ASN A 65 -5.41 8.82 -5.79
C ASN A 65 -5.27 7.54 -4.97
N GLU A 66 -4.97 7.64 -3.67
CA GLU A 66 -4.94 6.49 -2.77
C GLU A 66 -6.30 5.78 -2.69
N VAL A 67 -7.40 6.55 -2.65
CA VAL A 67 -8.75 5.96 -2.72
C VAL A 67 -8.97 5.24 -4.05
N LEU A 68 -8.52 5.79 -5.19
CA LEU A 68 -8.63 5.12 -6.49
C LEU A 68 -7.86 3.79 -6.52
N ILE A 69 -6.66 3.72 -5.95
CA ILE A 69 -5.87 2.48 -5.85
C ILE A 69 -6.66 1.41 -5.08
N ILE A 70 -7.22 1.79 -3.93
CA ILE A 70 -8.01 0.89 -3.08
C ILE A 70 -9.28 0.41 -3.80
N LEU A 71 -10.00 1.34 -4.45
CA LEU A 71 -11.19 0.99 -5.23
C LEU A 71 -10.88 0.06 -6.38
N GLU A 72 -9.77 0.27 -7.08
CA GLU A 72 -9.35 -0.60 -8.18
C GLU A 72 -9.08 -2.01 -7.70
N SER A 73 -8.36 -2.17 -6.58
CA SER A 73 -8.13 -3.49 -5.97
C SER A 73 -9.45 -4.20 -5.62
N LYS A 74 -10.41 -3.48 -5.02
CA LYS A 74 -11.74 -4.03 -4.69
C LYS A 74 -12.51 -4.43 -5.96
N CYS A 75 -12.50 -3.59 -7.00
CA CYS A 75 -13.18 -3.89 -8.27
C CYS A 75 -12.56 -5.10 -9.00
N MET A 76 -11.23 -5.19 -8.98
CA MET A 76 -10.48 -6.33 -9.51
C MET A 76 -10.84 -7.62 -8.76
N SER A 77 -11.02 -7.57 -7.44
CA SER A 77 -11.45 -8.71 -6.64
C SER A 77 -12.89 -9.15 -6.92
N ILE A 78 -13.79 -8.23 -7.29
CA ILE A 78 -15.21 -8.53 -7.51
C ILE A 78 -15.48 -9.02 -8.95
N CYS A 79 -14.92 -8.33 -9.94
CA CYS A 79 -15.28 -8.57 -11.36
C CYS A 79 -14.08 -8.64 -12.30
N SER A 80 -12.85 -8.61 -11.77
CA SER A 80 -11.59 -8.64 -12.54
C SER A 80 -11.50 -7.56 -13.62
N LYS A 81 -12.15 -6.40 -13.37
CA LYS A 81 -12.08 -5.22 -14.24
C LYS A 81 -11.38 -4.06 -13.52
N THR A 82 -10.62 -3.29 -14.30
CA THR A 82 -9.97 -2.06 -13.86
C THR A 82 -10.96 -0.91 -13.75
N LEU A 83 -10.59 0.16 -13.04
CA LEU A 83 -11.45 1.35 -12.95
C LEU A 83 -11.68 2.01 -14.32
N SER A 84 -10.69 1.98 -15.22
CA SER A 84 -10.84 2.47 -16.59
C SER A 84 -11.89 1.71 -17.39
N GLN A 85 -11.99 0.40 -17.21
CA GLN A 85 -13.02 -0.44 -17.84
C GLN A 85 -14.41 -0.18 -17.25
N LEU A 86 -14.48 0.36 -16.03
CA LEU A 86 -15.73 0.74 -15.34
C LEU A 86 -16.09 2.22 -15.54
N GLY A 87 -15.37 2.94 -16.42
CA GLY A 87 -15.69 4.34 -16.77
C GLY A 87 -15.14 5.40 -15.80
N LEU A 88 -14.22 5.01 -14.91
CA LEU A 88 -13.50 5.90 -14.00
C LEU A 88 -12.07 6.18 -14.47
N GLN A 89 -11.44 7.17 -13.83
CA GLN A 89 -10.02 7.43 -14.03
C GLN A 89 -9.17 6.29 -13.46
N SER A 90 -8.10 5.93 -14.17
CA SER A 90 -7.09 5.01 -13.66
C SER A 90 -6.30 5.69 -12.53
N PRO A 91 -5.97 4.98 -11.45
CA PRO A 91 -5.10 5.52 -10.42
C PRO A 91 -3.71 5.80 -10.97
N GLU A 92 -3.12 6.91 -10.56
CA GLU A 92 -1.72 7.24 -10.77
C GLU A 92 -0.87 6.42 -9.81
N ARG A 93 -0.37 5.28 -10.29
CA ARG A 93 0.60 4.49 -9.52
C ARG A 93 1.98 5.09 -9.73
N ASN A 94 2.28 6.20 -9.05
CA ASN A 94 3.66 6.58 -8.83
C ASN A 94 4.28 5.45 -8.00
N LEU A 95 5.15 4.67 -8.64
CA LEU A 95 5.82 3.50 -8.05
C LEU A 95 6.44 3.83 -6.69
N ASP A 96 6.83 5.07 -6.45
CA ASP A 96 7.44 5.55 -5.21
C ASP A 96 6.54 5.51 -3.96
N ILE A 97 5.21 5.67 -4.10
CA ILE A 97 4.31 5.80 -2.93
C ILE A 97 3.91 4.42 -2.39
N THR A 98 3.56 3.48 -3.27
CA THR A 98 3.29 2.08 -2.89
C THR A 98 4.55 1.33 -2.47
N ASN A 99 5.70 1.70 -3.03
CA ASN A 99 6.98 1.13 -2.62
C ASN A 99 7.39 1.57 -1.22
N ASN A 100 6.95 2.72 -0.71
CA ASN A 100 7.47 3.20 0.57
C ASN A 100 7.01 2.33 1.74
N ALA A 101 5.74 1.91 1.81
CA ALA A 101 5.28 1.10 2.94
C ALA A 101 5.87 -0.33 2.92
N ASP A 102 5.91 -0.98 1.76
CA ASP A 102 6.45 -2.33 1.64
C ASP A 102 7.99 -2.35 1.66
N LEU A 103 8.71 -1.39 1.04
CA LEU A 103 10.16 -1.28 1.20
C LEU A 103 10.57 -0.81 2.59
N LEU A 104 9.82 0.07 3.25
CA LEU A 104 10.13 0.41 4.65
C LEU A 104 9.92 -0.83 5.52
N ARG A 105 8.88 -1.62 5.29
CA ARG A 105 8.67 -2.89 6.01
C ARG A 105 9.74 -3.93 5.70
N GLU A 106 10.19 -4.04 4.46
CA GLU A 106 11.27 -4.94 4.03
C GLU A 106 12.66 -4.44 4.46
N LYS A 107 12.86 -3.14 4.71
CA LYS A 107 14.15 -2.62 5.19
C LYS A 107 14.22 -2.47 6.71
N ASN A 108 13.11 -2.60 7.42
CA ASN A 108 13.04 -2.44 8.88
C ASN A 108 13.30 -3.77 9.62
N TYR A 109 14.29 -4.54 9.15
CA TYR A 109 14.80 -5.65 9.95
C TYR A 109 15.73 -5.10 11.04
N ASN A 110 15.59 -5.61 12.26
CA ASN A 110 16.51 -5.27 13.34
C ASN A 110 17.89 -5.89 13.05
N THR A 111 18.79 -5.07 12.51
CA THR A 111 20.15 -5.47 12.14
C THR A 111 20.93 -6.05 13.32
N ALA A 112 20.64 -5.61 14.55
CA ALA A 112 21.27 -6.14 15.76
C ALA A 112 20.76 -7.55 16.13
N GLU A 113 19.48 -7.84 15.91
CA GLU A 113 18.93 -9.19 16.11
C GLU A 113 19.38 -10.16 15.01
N LEU A 114 19.42 -9.71 13.76
CA LEU A 114 19.98 -10.48 12.66
C LEU A 114 21.45 -10.84 12.90
N GLY A 115 22.26 -9.88 13.39
CA GLY A 115 23.64 -10.12 13.77
C GLY A 115 23.76 -11.22 14.84
N LYS A 116 22.98 -11.12 15.92
CA LYS A 116 22.96 -12.13 17.00
C LYS A 116 22.50 -13.50 16.50
N PHE A 117 21.51 -13.55 15.61
CA PHE A 117 21.01 -14.78 15.02
C PHE A 117 22.10 -15.47 14.18
N VAL A 118 22.82 -14.71 13.34
CA VAL A 118 23.93 -15.24 12.55
C VAL A 118 25.05 -15.73 13.45
N GLU A 119 25.48 -14.96 14.46
CA GLU A 119 26.53 -15.39 15.38
C GLU A 119 26.17 -16.67 16.15
N SER A 120 24.90 -16.81 16.54
CA SER A 120 24.42 -17.99 17.29
C SER A 120 24.26 -19.23 16.41
N ASN A 121 23.89 -19.08 15.13
CA ASN A 121 23.61 -20.19 14.23
C ASN A 121 24.81 -20.60 13.36
N LYS A 122 25.76 -19.69 13.10
CA LYS A 122 26.99 -19.99 12.35
C LYS A 122 27.78 -21.20 12.90
N PRO A 123 27.93 -21.41 14.23
CA PRO A 123 28.60 -22.61 14.74
C PRO A 123 27.73 -23.88 14.70
N LEU A 124 26.43 -23.78 14.41
CA LEU A 124 25.49 -24.91 14.32
C LEU A 124 25.35 -25.45 12.89
N LEU A 125 26.00 -24.83 11.90
CA LEU A 125 25.94 -25.25 10.51
C LEU A 125 26.69 -26.58 10.31
N THR A 126 26.12 -27.46 9.49
CA THR A 126 26.84 -28.63 8.98
C THR A 126 27.92 -28.19 7.97
N ASP A 127 28.89 -29.05 7.67
CA ASP A 127 29.99 -28.71 6.75
C ASP A 127 29.47 -28.24 5.37
N ASP A 128 28.46 -28.90 4.82
CA ASP A 128 27.84 -28.51 3.54
C ASP A 128 27.13 -27.15 3.62
N GLN A 129 26.40 -26.89 4.72
CA GLN A 129 25.72 -25.61 4.92
C GLN A 129 26.70 -24.47 5.15
N ARG A 130 27.81 -24.74 5.82
CA ARG A 130 28.89 -23.79 6.05
C ARG A 130 29.60 -23.44 4.75
N MET A 131 29.91 -24.44 3.92
CA MET A 131 30.49 -24.22 2.60
C MET A 131 29.59 -23.37 1.71
N ALA A 132 28.28 -23.64 1.69
CA ALA A 132 27.32 -22.84 0.94
C ALA A 132 27.22 -21.40 1.47
N TYR A 133 27.17 -21.23 2.79
CA TYR A 133 27.14 -19.92 3.45
C TYR A 133 28.38 -19.09 3.12
N ASP A 134 29.58 -19.67 3.26
CA ASP A 134 30.84 -18.97 3.01
C ASP A 134 30.98 -18.59 1.53
N HIS A 135 30.53 -19.45 0.60
CA HIS A 135 30.54 -19.15 -0.83
C HIS A 135 29.61 -17.98 -1.19
N ILE A 136 28.39 -17.96 -0.65
CA ILE A 136 27.43 -16.86 -0.87
C ILE A 136 27.97 -15.56 -0.29
N MET A 137 28.52 -15.58 0.93
CA MET A 137 29.09 -14.39 1.56
C MET A 137 30.33 -13.88 0.82
N GLU A 138 31.16 -14.77 0.26
CA GLU A 138 32.26 -14.36 -0.61
C GLU A 138 31.79 -13.69 -1.89
N CYS A 139 30.76 -14.23 -2.55
CA CYS A 139 30.19 -13.63 -3.77
C CYS A 139 29.65 -12.22 -3.48
N ILE A 140 28.87 -12.07 -2.41
CA ILE A 140 28.32 -10.77 -1.98
C ILE A 140 29.44 -9.76 -1.67
N ASN A 141 30.52 -10.18 -1.00
CA ASN A 141 31.64 -9.30 -0.67
C ASN A 141 32.50 -8.94 -1.90
N LYS A 142 32.56 -9.83 -2.90
CA LYS A 142 33.26 -9.62 -4.17
C LYS A 142 32.46 -8.76 -5.15
N GLU A 143 31.13 -8.81 -5.11
CA GLU A 143 30.20 -8.04 -5.96
C GLU A 143 29.84 -6.65 -5.41
N ASN A 144 30.69 -6.03 -4.58
CA ASN A 144 30.58 -4.61 -4.27
C ASN A 144 30.86 -3.75 -5.53
N GLY A 145 29.85 -3.61 -6.40
CA GLY A 145 29.77 -2.52 -7.37
C GLY A 145 29.29 -2.83 -8.79
N VAL A 146 28.23 -3.62 -9.01
CA VAL A 146 27.55 -3.59 -10.32
C VAL A 146 26.09 -3.19 -10.16
N SER A 147 25.85 -1.89 -10.40
CA SER A 147 24.54 -1.38 -10.80
C SER A 147 24.12 -2.17 -12.04
N PHE A 148 22.97 -2.85 -11.98
CA PHE A 148 22.37 -3.43 -13.18
C PHE A 148 22.14 -2.30 -14.19
N SER A 149 22.90 -2.33 -15.27
CA SER A 149 22.77 -1.46 -16.46
C SER A 149 22.09 -2.22 -17.58
#